data_AF-A0A0Q4XQS4-F1
#
_entry.id   AF-A0A0Q4XQS4-F1
#
_cell.length_a   1.000
_cell.length_b   1.000
_cell.length_c   1.000
_cell.angle_alpha   90.00
_cell.angle_beta   90.00
_cell.angle_gamma   90.00
#
_symmetry.space_group_name_H-M   'P 1'
#
loop_
_entity.id
_entity.type
_entity.pdbx_description
1 polymer ?
#
loop_
_entity_poly.entity_id
_entity_poly.type
_entity_poly.pdbx_seq_one_letter_code
_entity_poly.pdbx_strand_id
1 'polypeptide(L)'
;MTAQPSPAGHAAPPPAREPLEPAMLQAPGLWRRMACWLYEGMLMFGVVFLAGYLFGTLSQTRHALDNRFALQAFLFVIFGIYFTWFWAKGQTLAMKTWNIRVVGRDGRAISQPRALLRYVLSWLWFVPPLACMAPFGLPAGESFVLVLGWVAVWAIASRFHPQCQFWHDALAGTRLVNSRPLSR
;
A
#
# COMPACT_ATOMS: atom_id res chain seq x y z
N MET A 1 45.62 36.19 -40.43
CA MET A 1 44.65 36.05 -39.33
C MET A 1 43.70 34.91 -39.69
N THR A 2 44.04 33.69 -39.31
CA THR A 2 43.20 32.50 -39.48
C THR A 2 42.80 32.04 -38.08
N ALA A 3 41.53 32.25 -37.73
CA ALA A 3 40.98 31.84 -36.43
C ALA A 3 40.75 30.32 -36.42
N GLN A 4 41.32 29.62 -35.44
CA GLN A 4 40.99 28.22 -35.17
C GLN A 4 39.61 28.13 -34.47
N PRO A 5 38.75 27.15 -34.84
CA PRO A 5 37.52 26.89 -34.09
C PRO A 5 37.81 26.16 -32.78
N SER A 6 37.12 26.57 -31.70
CA SER A 6 37.17 25.92 -30.39
C SER A 6 36.62 24.49 -30.45
N PRO A 7 37.23 23.51 -29.74
CA PRO A 7 36.71 22.15 -29.71
C PRO A 7 35.40 22.11 -28.90
N ALA A 8 34.33 21.65 -29.54
CA ALA A 8 33.05 21.40 -28.89
C ALA A 8 33.22 20.37 -27.77
N GLY A 9 32.99 20.80 -26.53
CA GLY A 9 32.97 19.94 -25.35
C GLY A 9 31.97 18.81 -25.55
N HIS A 10 32.47 17.57 -25.63
CA HIS A 10 31.63 16.39 -25.55
C HIS A 10 31.02 16.37 -24.14
N ALA A 11 29.73 16.71 -24.05
CA ALA A 11 28.98 16.54 -22.82
C ALA A 11 29.06 15.06 -22.41
N ALA A 12 29.63 14.80 -21.24
CA ALA A 12 29.71 13.45 -20.70
C ALA A 12 28.29 12.84 -20.67
N PRO A 13 28.11 11.56 -21.06
CA PRO A 13 26.81 10.91 -20.98
C PRO A 13 26.29 10.99 -19.53
N PRO A 14 24.98 11.21 -19.33
CA PRO A 14 24.42 11.30 -18.00
C PRO A 14 24.81 10.04 -17.21
N PRO A 15 25.24 10.17 -15.95
CA PRO A 15 25.69 9.03 -15.16
C PRO A 15 24.59 7.97 -15.19
N ALA A 16 24.96 6.76 -15.59
CA ALA A 16 24.08 5.60 -15.50
C ALA A 16 23.59 5.53 -14.05
N ARG A 17 22.27 5.58 -13.84
CA ARG A 17 21.69 5.59 -12.49
C ARG A 17 22.23 4.39 -11.72
N GLU A 18 23.07 4.66 -10.73
CA GLU A 18 23.71 3.62 -9.94
C GLU A 18 22.65 2.66 -9.39
N PRO A 19 22.89 1.33 -9.41
CA PRO A 19 22.03 0.37 -8.74
C PRO A 19 21.83 0.83 -7.29
N LEU A 20 20.57 0.93 -6.86
CA LEU A 20 20.25 1.36 -5.50
C LEU A 20 20.97 0.44 -4.50
N GLU A 21 21.83 1.03 -3.67
CA GLU A 21 22.56 0.37 -2.58
C GLU A 21 21.62 -0.61 -1.83
N PRO A 22 22.07 -1.83 -1.48
CA PRO A 22 21.21 -2.84 -0.83
C PRO A 22 20.50 -2.33 0.43
N ALA A 23 21.13 -1.38 1.15
CA ALA A 23 20.56 -0.69 2.30
C ALA A 23 19.30 0.14 1.95
N MET A 24 19.17 0.63 0.72
CA MET A 24 18.00 1.38 0.23
C MET A 24 16.77 0.49 0.03
N LEU A 25 16.94 -0.84 -0.01
CA LEU A 25 15.85 -1.81 -0.21
C LEU A 25 15.33 -2.39 1.12
N GLN A 26 15.90 -1.97 2.25
CA GLN A 26 15.42 -2.33 3.58
C GLN A 26 14.11 -1.62 3.90
N ALA A 27 13.21 -2.34 4.57
CA ALA A 27 11.94 -1.77 5.00
C ALA A 27 12.16 -0.65 6.03
N PRO A 28 11.36 0.43 5.99
CA PRO A 28 11.28 1.37 7.10
C PRO A 28 10.98 0.65 8.42
N GLY A 29 11.46 1.20 9.54
CA GLY A 29 11.22 0.65 10.86
C GLY A 29 9.72 0.35 11.10
N LEU A 30 9.44 -0.76 11.79
CA LEU A 30 8.07 -1.29 11.94
C LEU A 30 7.10 -0.23 12.49
N TRP A 31 7.52 0.59 13.46
CA TRP A 31 6.73 1.69 14.00
C TRP A 31 6.20 2.62 12.89
N ARG A 32 7.07 3.08 11.98
CA ARG A 32 6.70 3.99 10.89
C ARG A 32 5.76 3.32 9.89
N ARG A 33 5.97 2.03 9.61
CA ARG A 33 5.06 1.25 8.77
C ARG A 33 3.68 1.08 9.43
N MET A 34 3.63 0.85 10.74
CA MET A 34 2.36 0.74 11.46
C MET A 34 1.64 2.07 11.60
N ALA A 35 2.35 3.17 11.82
CA ALA A 35 1.78 4.51 11.83
C ALA A 35 1.22 4.88 10.44
N CYS A 36 1.93 4.52 9.36
CA CYS A 36 1.44 4.65 8.00
C CYS A 36 0.19 3.78 7.74
N TRP A 37 0.18 2.53 8.21
CA TRP A 37 -0.97 1.62 8.09
C TRP A 37 -2.20 2.18 8.81
N LEU A 38 -2.04 2.68 10.04
CA LEU A 38 -3.11 3.29 10.82
C LEU A 38 -3.63 4.57 10.16
N TYR A 39 -2.71 5.42 9.66
CA TYR A 39 -3.07 6.63 8.93
C TYR A 39 -3.86 6.30 7.65
N GLU A 40 -3.44 5.28 6.91
CA GLU A 40 -4.17 4.79 5.73
C GLU A 40 -5.58 4.33 6.12
N GLY A 41 -5.73 3.62 7.26
CA GLY A 41 -7.03 3.24 7.81
C GLY A 41 -7.93 4.45 8.07
N MET A 42 -7.40 5.53 8.63
CA MET A 42 -8.14 6.79 8.84
C MET A 42 -8.59 7.42 7.52
N LEU A 43 -7.74 7.41 6.49
CA LEU A 43 -8.11 7.89 5.15
C LEU A 43 -9.21 7.02 4.53
N MET A 44 -9.07 5.70 4.65
CA MET A 44 -10.04 4.74 4.10
C MET A 44 -11.39 4.82 4.81
N PHE A 45 -11.43 5.18 6.09
CA PHE A 45 -12.68 5.50 6.78
C PHE A 45 -13.46 6.58 6.02
N GLY A 46 -12.83 7.71 5.67
CA GLY A 46 -13.48 8.76 4.88
C GLY A 46 -13.95 8.28 3.50
N VAL A 47 -13.15 7.43 2.83
CA VAL A 47 -13.52 6.83 1.54
C VAL A 47 -14.74 5.93 1.66
N VAL A 48 -14.85 5.12 2.72
CA VAL A 48 -16.01 4.26 2.97
C VAL A 48 -17.29 5.07 3.15
N PHE A 49 -17.24 6.18 3.90
CA PHE A 49 -18.42 7.04 4.07
C PHE A 49 -18.90 7.60 2.74
N LEU A 50 -17.99 8.16 1.93
CA LEU A 50 -18.34 8.74 0.65
C LEU A 50 -18.84 7.69 -0.35
N ALA A 51 -18.17 6.53 -0.41
CA ALA A 51 -18.56 5.44 -1.28
C ALA A 51 -19.91 4.83 -0.84
N GLY A 52 -20.14 4.67 0.46
CA GLY A 52 -21.41 4.19 1.01
C GLY A 52 -22.56 5.14 0.71
N TYR A 53 -22.35 6.45 0.86
CA TYR A 53 -23.32 7.47 0.46
C TYR A 53 -23.61 7.39 -1.05
N LEU A 54 -22.58 7.37 -1.90
CA LEU A 54 -22.73 7.28 -3.35
C LEU A 54 -23.51 6.01 -3.74
N PHE A 55 -23.14 4.85 -3.17
CA PHE A 55 -23.83 3.60 -3.41
C PHE A 55 -25.32 3.72 -3.04
N GLY A 56 -25.63 4.19 -1.83
CA GLY A 56 -27.01 4.35 -1.36
C GLY A 56 -27.86 5.27 -2.26
N THR A 57 -27.29 6.37 -2.76
CA THR A 57 -27.99 7.26 -3.69
C THR A 57 -28.26 6.60 -5.05
N LEU A 58 -27.29 5.89 -5.61
CA LEU A 58 -27.41 5.23 -6.92
C LEU A 58 -28.34 4.01 -6.88
N SER A 59 -28.28 3.23 -5.80
CA SER A 59 -29.04 1.98 -5.68
C SER A 59 -30.46 2.18 -5.14
N GLN A 60 -30.86 3.42 -4.83
CA GLN A 60 -32.17 3.77 -4.22
C GLN A 60 -32.51 2.85 -3.03
N THR A 61 -31.49 2.39 -2.30
CA THR A 61 -31.64 1.33 -1.30
C THR A 61 -32.33 1.88 -0.06
N ARG A 62 -33.57 1.43 0.17
CA ARG A 62 -34.37 1.81 1.35
C ARG A 62 -33.96 1.06 2.63
N HIS A 63 -33.36 -0.12 2.49
CA HIS A 63 -32.85 -0.94 3.60
C HIS A 63 -31.39 -1.33 3.38
N ALA A 64 -30.50 -0.90 4.30
CA ALA A 64 -29.05 -1.11 4.18
C ALA A 64 -28.60 -2.59 4.12
N LEU A 65 -29.46 -3.53 4.55
CA LEU A 65 -29.15 -4.96 4.62
C LEU A 65 -29.39 -5.72 3.31
N ASP A 66 -30.28 -5.24 2.44
CA ASP A 66 -30.69 -5.96 1.21
C ASP A 66 -29.54 -6.08 0.21
N ASN A 67 -28.62 -5.10 0.21
CA ASN A 67 -27.52 -5.00 -0.75
C ASN A 67 -26.15 -5.19 -0.09
N ARG A 68 -26.05 -5.92 1.02
CA ARG A 68 -24.77 -6.05 1.78
C ARG A 68 -23.61 -6.52 0.90
N PHE A 69 -23.83 -7.55 0.07
CA PHE A 69 -22.78 -8.11 -0.77
C PHE A 69 -22.44 -7.19 -1.94
N ALA A 70 -23.44 -6.49 -2.49
CA ALA A 70 -23.24 -5.49 -3.51
C ALA A 70 -22.44 -4.29 -2.98
N LEU A 71 -22.75 -3.80 -1.78
CA LEU A 71 -21.99 -2.75 -1.10
C LEU A 71 -20.55 -3.21 -0.80
N GLN A 72 -20.36 -4.43 -0.30
CA GLN A 72 -19.03 -5.00 -0.06
C GLN A 72 -18.21 -5.10 -1.36
N ALA A 73 -18.81 -5.59 -2.45
CA ALA A 73 -18.17 -5.65 -3.76
C ALA A 73 -17.85 -4.24 -4.30
N PHE A 74 -18.78 -3.29 -4.12
CA PHE A 74 -18.56 -1.90 -4.50
C PHE A 74 -17.38 -1.28 -3.75
N LEU A 75 -17.32 -1.43 -2.42
CA LEU A 75 -16.21 -0.98 -1.60
C LEU A 75 -14.90 -1.67 -1.98
N PHE A 76 -14.94 -2.98 -2.24
CA PHE A 76 -13.77 -3.74 -2.72
C PHE A 76 -13.22 -3.17 -4.03
N VAL A 77 -14.09 -2.78 -4.97
CA VAL A 77 -13.68 -2.16 -6.24
C VAL A 77 -13.12 -0.76 -6.01
N ILE A 78 -13.78 0.07 -5.21
CA ILE A 78 -13.32 1.44 -4.90
C ILE A 78 -11.93 1.42 -4.23
N PHE A 79 -11.73 0.54 -3.24
CA PHE A 79 -10.43 0.33 -2.61
C PHE A 79 -9.39 -0.19 -3.60
N GLY A 80 -9.78 -1.14 -4.45
CA GLY A 80 -8.93 -1.68 -5.49
C GLY A 80 -8.42 -0.58 -6.43
N ILE A 81 -9.31 0.28 -6.91
CA ILE A 81 -8.96 1.43 -7.77
C ILE A 81 -8.02 2.39 -7.03
N TYR A 82 -8.38 2.78 -5.81
CA TYR A 82 -7.58 3.69 -4.98
C TYR A 82 -6.14 3.16 -4.81
N PHE A 83 -5.99 1.97 -4.22
CA PHE A 83 -4.69 1.44 -3.88
C PHE A 83 -3.86 1.09 -5.11
N THR A 84 -4.47 0.48 -6.13
CA THR A 84 -3.77 0.11 -7.37
C THR A 84 -3.18 1.35 -8.03
N TRP A 85 -3.97 2.41 -8.17
CA TRP A 85 -3.52 3.68 -8.77
C TRP A 85 -2.40 4.35 -7.97
N PHE A 86 -2.56 4.51 -6.66
CA PHE A 86 -1.56 5.19 -5.83
C PHE A 86 -0.27 4.40 -5.70
N TRP A 87 -0.33 3.07 -5.60
CA TRP A 87 0.88 2.25 -5.51
C TRP A 87 1.61 2.11 -6.84
N ALA A 88 0.91 2.12 -7.98
CA ALA A 88 1.57 2.23 -9.29
C ALA A 88 2.34 3.57 -9.43
N LYS A 89 1.86 4.64 -8.78
CA LYS A 89 2.57 5.92 -8.62
C LYS A 89 3.59 5.94 -7.48
N GLY A 90 3.71 4.83 -6.74
CA GLY A 90 4.69 4.58 -5.69
C GLY A 90 4.27 4.98 -4.27
N GLN A 91 3.29 5.88 -4.07
CA GLN A 91 2.93 6.37 -2.74
C GLN A 91 1.45 6.76 -2.65
N THR A 92 0.78 6.30 -1.59
CA THR A 92 -0.48 6.90 -1.09
C THR A 92 -0.20 8.18 -0.33
N LEU A 93 -1.27 8.88 0.09
CA LEU A 93 -1.13 10.05 0.93
C LEU A 93 -0.48 9.71 2.29
N ALA A 94 -0.90 8.61 2.95
CA ALA A 94 -0.27 8.17 4.19
C ALA A 94 1.20 7.80 3.99
N MET A 95 1.54 7.15 2.88
CA MET A 95 2.94 6.84 2.57
C MET A 95 3.78 8.11 2.40
N LYS A 96 3.23 9.17 1.81
CA LYS A 96 3.93 10.46 1.70
C LYS A 96 4.15 11.10 3.07
N THR A 97 3.16 11.08 3.97
CA THR A 97 3.31 11.69 5.31
C THR A 97 4.40 11.00 6.14
N TRP A 98 4.58 9.69 5.94
CA TRP A 98 5.58 8.89 6.65
C TRP A 98 6.86 8.61 5.85
N ASN A 99 7.09 9.29 4.71
CA ASN A 99 8.25 9.10 3.84
C ASN A 99 8.50 7.61 3.46
N ILE A 100 7.45 6.90 3.11
CA ILE A 100 7.49 5.50 2.64
C ILE A 100 7.16 5.47 1.16
N ARG A 101 7.81 4.60 0.39
CA ARG A 101 7.46 4.34 -1.01
C ARG A 101 7.38 2.85 -1.29
N VAL A 102 6.43 2.45 -2.13
CA VAL A 102 6.32 1.11 -2.72
C VAL A 102 7.15 1.07 -4.00
N VAL A 103 8.01 0.06 -4.12
CA VAL A 103 8.82 -0.22 -5.31
C VAL A 103 8.80 -1.72 -5.64
N GLY A 104 9.24 -2.08 -6.84
CA GLY A 104 9.49 -3.45 -7.24
C GLY A 104 10.77 -4.01 -6.61
N ARG A 105 11.06 -5.29 -6.86
CA ARG A 105 12.31 -5.95 -6.41
C ARG A 105 13.58 -5.28 -6.95
N ASP A 106 13.47 -4.67 -8.12
CA ASP A 106 14.48 -3.89 -8.81
C ASP A 106 14.55 -2.42 -8.35
N GLY A 107 13.73 -2.03 -7.37
CA GLY A 107 13.65 -0.66 -6.86
C GLY A 107 12.93 0.32 -7.79
N ARG A 108 12.34 -0.15 -8.90
CA ARG A 108 11.58 0.69 -9.84
C ARG A 108 10.11 0.82 -9.42
N ALA A 109 9.39 1.75 -10.05
CA ALA A 109 7.94 1.84 -9.88
C ALA A 109 7.26 0.52 -10.31
N ILE A 110 6.21 0.14 -9.59
CA ILE A 110 5.46 -1.08 -9.91
C ILE A 110 4.41 -0.81 -10.99
N SER A 111 4.12 -1.81 -11.81
CA SER A 111 3.04 -1.75 -12.80
C SER A 111 1.67 -1.90 -12.14
N GLN A 112 0.61 -1.45 -12.81
CA GLN A 112 -0.78 -1.59 -12.34
C GLN A 112 -1.16 -3.05 -12.01
N PRO A 113 -0.82 -4.08 -12.82
CA PRO A 113 -1.13 -5.46 -12.46
C PRO A 113 -0.44 -5.91 -11.17
N ARG A 114 0.80 -5.45 -10.92
CA ARG A 114 1.52 -5.77 -9.68
C ARG A 114 0.91 -5.05 -8.48
N ALA A 115 0.47 -3.81 -8.66
CA ALA A 115 -0.24 -3.07 -7.63
C ALA A 115 -1.59 -3.72 -7.28
N LEU A 116 -2.32 -4.24 -8.28
CA LEU A 116 -3.55 -5.01 -8.08
C LEU A 116 -3.28 -6.33 -7.33
N LEU A 117 -2.24 -7.07 -7.72
CA LEU A 117 -1.83 -8.28 -7.00
C LEU A 117 -1.51 -7.97 -5.53
N ARG A 118 -0.76 -6.89 -5.28
CA ARG A 118 -0.48 -6.40 -3.94
C ARG A 118 -1.77 -6.06 -3.17
N TYR A 119 -2.76 -5.47 -3.84
CA TYR A 119 -4.06 -5.16 -3.23
C TYR A 119 -4.78 -6.44 -2.80
N VAL A 120 -4.89 -7.42 -3.68
CA VAL A 120 -5.51 -8.72 -3.37
C VAL A 120 -4.78 -9.40 -2.20
N LEU A 121 -3.44 -9.42 -2.21
CA LEU A 121 -2.65 -10.01 -1.12
C LEU A 121 -2.72 -9.21 0.19
N SER A 122 -3.05 -7.91 0.14
CA SER A 122 -3.24 -7.10 1.35
C SER A 122 -4.48 -7.53 2.15
N TRP A 123 -5.43 -8.25 1.54
CA TRP A 123 -6.56 -8.83 2.27
C TRP A 123 -6.15 -9.90 3.28
N LEU A 124 -4.91 -10.42 3.24
CA LEU A 124 -4.36 -11.28 4.30
C LEU A 124 -4.33 -10.61 5.68
N TRP A 125 -4.38 -9.27 5.74
CA TRP A 125 -4.53 -8.54 7.00
C TRP A 125 -5.90 -8.74 7.67
N PHE A 126 -6.94 -9.10 6.92
CA PHE A 126 -8.32 -9.08 7.41
C PHE A 126 -9.10 -10.39 7.15
N VAL A 127 -8.82 -11.11 6.06
CA VAL A 127 -9.57 -12.33 5.70
C VAL A 127 -9.42 -13.43 6.75
N PRO A 128 -8.23 -13.76 7.28
CA PRO A 128 -8.10 -14.81 8.30
C PRO A 128 -8.97 -14.57 9.55
N PRO A 129 -8.90 -13.41 10.25
CA PRO A 129 -9.75 -13.19 11.40
C PRO A 129 -11.24 -13.15 11.03
N LEU A 130 -11.63 -12.61 9.87
CA LEU A 130 -13.03 -12.61 9.40
C LEU A 130 -13.57 -14.02 9.15
N ALA A 131 -12.76 -14.88 8.52
CA ALA A 131 -13.12 -16.29 8.30
C ALA A 131 -13.26 -17.05 9.62
N CYS A 132 -12.39 -16.76 10.60
CA CYS A 132 -12.50 -17.33 11.94
C CYS A 132 -13.75 -16.83 12.69
N MET A 133 -14.19 -15.58 12.51
CA MET A 133 -15.40 -15.06 13.16
C MET A 133 -16.69 -15.67 12.61
N ALA A 134 -16.74 -15.94 11.30
CA ALA A 134 -17.95 -16.36 10.59
C ALA A 134 -18.71 -17.56 11.21
N PRO A 135 -18.06 -18.65 11.67
CA PRO A 135 -18.78 -19.79 12.25
C PRO A 135 -19.18 -19.63 13.73
N PHE A 136 -18.54 -18.72 14.49
CA PHE A 136 -18.67 -18.70 15.95
C PHE A 136 -19.55 -17.56 16.51
N GLY A 137 -19.97 -16.61 15.67
CA GLY A 137 -20.86 -15.53 16.10
C GLY A 137 -20.31 -14.71 17.28
N LEU A 138 -18.98 -14.51 17.30
CA LEU A 138 -18.27 -13.94 18.43
C LEU A 138 -18.81 -12.53 18.78
N PRO A 139 -18.93 -12.18 20.07
CA PRO A 139 -19.25 -10.83 20.48
C PRO A 139 -18.22 -9.81 19.96
N ALA A 140 -18.62 -8.54 19.89
CA ALA A 140 -17.81 -7.48 19.29
C ALA A 140 -16.43 -7.32 19.95
N GLY A 141 -16.35 -7.49 21.28
CA GLY A 141 -15.09 -7.39 22.02
C GLY A 141 -14.09 -8.49 21.65
N GLU A 142 -14.54 -9.74 21.57
CA GLU A 142 -13.70 -10.88 21.16
C GLU A 142 -13.25 -10.74 19.70
N SER A 143 -14.17 -10.32 18.82
CA SER A 143 -13.87 -10.01 17.42
C SER A 143 -12.77 -8.95 17.30
N PHE A 144 -12.84 -7.90 18.12
CA PHE A 144 -11.82 -6.85 18.15
C PHE A 144 -10.45 -7.37 18.61
N VAL A 145 -10.41 -8.16 19.69
CA VAL A 145 -9.18 -8.78 20.19
C VAL A 145 -8.57 -9.71 19.15
N LEU A 146 -9.38 -10.50 18.45
CA LEU A 146 -8.94 -11.41 17.40
C LEU A 146 -8.30 -10.64 16.24
N VAL A 147 -8.95 -9.56 15.76
CA VAL A 147 -8.40 -8.72 14.68
C VAL A 147 -7.10 -8.06 15.11
N LEU A 148 -7.06 -7.43 16.29
CA LEU A 148 -5.83 -6.79 16.78
C LEU A 148 -4.70 -7.79 17.00
N GLY A 149 -5.00 -8.96 17.56
CA GLY A 149 -4.06 -10.06 17.72
C GLY A 149 -3.50 -10.52 16.39
N TRP A 150 -4.36 -10.70 15.38
CA TRP A 150 -3.93 -11.05 14.03
C TRP A 150 -3.04 -9.98 13.38
N VAL A 151 -3.42 -8.70 13.49
CA VAL A 151 -2.62 -7.56 13.02
C VAL A 151 -1.25 -7.56 13.70
N ALA A 152 -1.19 -7.81 15.01
CA ALA A 152 0.07 -7.88 15.75
C ALA A 152 0.94 -9.06 15.29
N VAL A 153 0.37 -10.26 15.14
CA VAL A 153 1.06 -11.44 14.62
C VAL A 153 1.66 -11.15 13.25
N TRP A 154 0.86 -10.59 12.34
CA TRP A 154 1.32 -10.29 10.98
C TRP A 154 2.36 -9.15 10.92
N ALA A 155 2.23 -8.14 11.77
CA ALA A 155 3.21 -7.08 11.91
C ALA A 155 4.55 -7.60 12.44
N ILE A 156 4.53 -8.43 13.48
CA ILE A 156 5.72 -9.07 14.06
C ILE A 156 6.33 -10.06 13.06
N ALA A 157 5.51 -10.80 12.32
CA ALA A 157 5.95 -11.73 11.28
C ALA A 157 6.88 -11.04 10.26
N SER A 158 6.69 -9.74 9.98
CA SER A 158 7.56 -8.99 9.07
C SER A 158 9.01 -8.88 9.55
N ARG A 159 9.30 -9.02 10.85
CA ARG A 159 10.67 -8.99 11.39
C ARG A 159 11.49 -10.23 11.03
N PHE A 160 10.84 -11.34 10.71
CA PHE A 160 11.51 -12.56 10.29
C PHE A 160 11.82 -12.60 8.79
N HIS A 161 11.32 -11.63 8.02
CA HIS A 161 11.72 -11.47 6.62
C HIS A 161 13.14 -10.87 6.55
N PRO A 162 14.06 -11.37 5.70
CA PRO A 162 15.45 -10.88 5.62
C PRO A 162 15.60 -9.36 5.38
N GLN A 163 14.60 -8.76 4.71
CA GLN A 163 14.52 -7.33 4.42
C GLN A 163 13.49 -6.58 5.28
N CYS A 164 12.99 -7.22 6.34
CA CYS A 164 11.95 -6.72 7.23
C CYS A 164 10.64 -6.29 6.53
N GLN A 165 10.33 -6.83 5.36
CA GLN A 165 9.13 -6.50 4.57
C GLN A 165 7.92 -7.25 5.12
N PHE A 166 6.70 -6.74 4.91
CA PHE A 166 5.52 -7.55 5.17
C PHE A 166 5.45 -8.70 4.16
N TRP A 167 4.95 -9.86 4.59
CA TRP A 167 4.91 -11.05 3.74
C TRP A 167 4.05 -10.86 2.48
N HIS A 168 2.93 -10.14 2.58
CA HIS A 168 2.12 -9.79 1.40
C HIS A 168 2.89 -8.93 0.38
N ASP A 169 3.77 -8.02 0.82
CA ASP A 169 4.63 -7.23 -0.07
C ASP A 169 5.61 -8.15 -0.82
N ALA A 170 6.25 -9.07 -0.09
CA ALA A 170 7.22 -10.00 -0.65
C ALA A 170 6.60 -10.96 -1.68
N LEU A 171 5.41 -11.50 -1.37
CA LEU A 171 4.60 -12.33 -2.26
C LEU A 171 4.17 -11.56 -3.52
N ALA A 172 3.80 -10.28 -3.39
CA ALA A 172 3.47 -9.43 -4.54
C ALA A 172 4.70 -9.02 -5.37
N GLY A 173 5.92 -9.36 -4.94
CA GLY A 173 7.15 -8.89 -5.58
C GLY A 173 7.38 -7.39 -5.41
N THR A 174 6.90 -6.83 -4.31
CA THR A 174 7.01 -5.40 -3.96
C THR A 174 7.78 -5.21 -2.67
N ARG A 175 8.26 -3.99 -2.43
CA ARG A 175 9.02 -3.60 -1.25
C ARG A 175 8.59 -2.22 -0.79
N LEU A 176 8.49 -2.04 0.52
CA LEU A 176 8.44 -0.73 1.14
C LEU A 176 9.85 -0.24 1.39
N VAL A 177 10.17 0.96 0.94
CA VAL A 177 11.48 1.60 1.10
C VAL A 177 11.33 3.01 1.66
N ASN A 178 12.42 3.57 2.15
CA ASN A 178 12.45 4.97 2.55
C ASN A 178 12.35 5.87 1.31
N SER A 179 11.36 6.75 1.31
CA SER A 179 11.31 7.86 0.35
C SER A 179 12.24 8.96 0.84
N ARG A 180 12.95 9.61 -0.08
CA ARG A 180 13.61 10.89 0.24
C ARG A 180 12.54 11.87 0.73
N PRO A 181 12.81 12.66 1.79
CA PRO A 181 11.92 13.74 2.19
C PRO A 181 11.71 14.68 1.00
N LEU A 182 10.49 15.14 0.77
CA LEU A 182 10.27 16.29 -0.10
C LEU A 182 11.01 17.47 0.52
N SER A 183 11.96 18.07 -0.19
CA SER A 183 12.57 19.34 0.24
C SER A 183 11.42 20.32 0.49
N ARG A 184 11.27 20.76 1.74
CA ARG A 184 10.28 21.77 2.11
C ARG A 184 10.71 23.13 1.61
#